data_AF-A0AAU4YIG8-F1
#
_entry.id   AF-A0AAU4YIG8-F1
#
_cell.length_a   1.000
_cell.length_b   1.000
_cell.length_c   1.000
_cell.angle_alpha   90.00
_cell.angle_beta   90.00
_cell.angle_gamma   90.00
#
_symmetry.space_group_name_H-M   'P 1'
#
loop_
_entity.id
_entity.type
_entity.pdbx_description
1 polymer ?
#
loop_
_entity_poly.entity_id
_entity_poly.type
_entity_poly.pdbx_seq_one_letter_code
_entity_poly.pdbx_strand_id
1 'polypeptide(L)'
;MLSREYAALERVAQGVPLHEALDGTDPGDWVGFDIDVRAARWADHDVLAGRGTSEPAFALCHHDGRVREEALERAAALPELVPLVVIRTADWAAPVRERARALLPPLLAATAPEALVPLTALVLHVARRERGAFARDTLAALVRSAALTDLEPLLAAEDRGTRRFAHGIAVERGLLSPVRLARTAAADADTVVQHLCAEAALVHADAVGDAVIEPLLGSRQPGVRAVGVTALRKAGRHAEARPYLTDRSGLVRACARYVLRQGGVDPLPLYRALCADPGDPGIPGWAPLGLAECGGSADAALLWPLVGHPVPAVRARAVAGLRVLDRADTERLRPLLDDPAPAVARETVSALLPSARRLPEEWLARRLDASRPVHTRRAAFRLLRARGGVVQLRAAVRLLDDEDPSIRALAGPTIQQWDPPVGEDHDPTEVAALLDRCTHLFSDDVMRRLRWRCGVEDRNEQRAEAPPFDNPSHGTDVRAHRRPYSELHRRAARFLRRHRPTRG
;
A
#
# COMPACT_ATOMS: atom_id res chain seq x y z
N MET A 1 -19.90 -31.64 17.44
CA MET A 1 -18.76 -30.71 17.24
C MET A 1 -19.25 -29.66 16.26
N LEU A 2 -19.93 -28.64 16.79
CA LEU A 2 -20.75 -27.67 16.04
C LEU A 2 -19.84 -26.82 15.14
N SER A 3 -20.22 -26.65 13.88
CA SER A 3 -19.51 -25.75 12.97
C SER A 3 -19.59 -24.33 13.55
N ARG A 4 -18.49 -23.57 13.46
CA ARG A 4 -18.45 -22.16 13.88
C ARG A 4 -19.43 -21.26 13.10
N GLU A 5 -20.14 -21.79 12.09
CA GLU A 5 -20.86 -21.00 11.09
C GLU A 5 -22.22 -20.45 11.54
N TYR A 6 -22.79 -20.88 12.68
CA TYR A 6 -24.12 -20.40 13.14
C TYR A 6 -24.18 -19.96 14.60
N ALA A 7 -23.03 -19.71 15.25
CA ALA A 7 -22.97 -19.48 16.70
C ALA A 7 -23.81 -18.28 17.17
N ALA A 8 -23.82 -17.17 16.42
CA ALA A 8 -24.62 -16.00 16.77
C ALA A 8 -26.13 -16.25 16.57
N LEU A 9 -26.50 -16.90 15.46
CA LEU A 9 -27.87 -17.31 15.16
C LEU A 9 -28.47 -18.17 16.28
N GLU A 10 -27.74 -19.21 16.70
CA GLU A 10 -28.18 -20.13 17.76
C GLU A 10 -28.37 -19.43 19.10
N ARG A 11 -27.47 -18.50 19.47
CA ARG A 11 -27.58 -17.73 20.70
C ARG A 11 -28.83 -16.84 20.71
N VAL A 12 -29.08 -16.09 19.63
CA VAL A 12 -30.30 -15.27 19.52
C VAL A 12 -31.55 -16.15 19.56
N ALA A 13 -31.52 -17.32 18.92
CA ALA A 13 -32.63 -18.26 18.92
C ALA A 13 -32.94 -18.83 20.32
N GLN A 14 -31.91 -19.00 21.15
CA GLN A 14 -32.02 -19.37 22.56
C GLN A 14 -32.48 -18.21 23.47
N GLY A 15 -32.72 -17.03 22.91
CA GLY A 15 -33.22 -15.84 23.62
C GLY A 15 -32.13 -14.93 24.18
N VAL A 16 -30.86 -15.12 23.79
CA VAL A 16 -29.79 -14.18 24.12
C VAL A 16 -30.04 -12.84 23.40
N PRO A 17 -30.00 -11.69 24.09
CA PRO A 17 -30.16 -10.39 23.46
C PRO A 17 -29.15 -10.16 22.31
N LEU A 18 -29.59 -9.47 21.26
CA LEU A 18 -28.78 -9.27 20.05
C LEU A 18 -27.42 -8.62 20.32
N HIS A 19 -27.37 -7.67 21.26
CA HIS A 19 -26.15 -6.97 21.66
C HIS A 19 -25.17 -7.83 22.48
N GLU A 20 -25.62 -8.95 23.04
CA GLU A 20 -24.76 -9.94 23.70
C GLU A 20 -24.35 -11.05 22.71
N ALA A 21 -25.20 -11.34 21.73
CA ALA A 21 -25.00 -12.39 20.75
C ALA A 21 -24.01 -11.99 19.64
N LEU A 22 -23.97 -10.71 19.26
CA LEU A 22 -23.12 -10.14 18.22
C LEU A 22 -22.09 -9.18 18.82
N ASP A 23 -20.87 -9.16 18.28
CA ASP A 23 -19.96 -8.04 18.53
C ASP A 23 -20.46 -6.81 17.76
N GLY A 24 -21.08 -5.89 18.50
CA GLY A 24 -21.59 -4.63 17.95
C GLY A 24 -20.53 -3.81 17.20
N THR A 25 -19.24 -4.02 17.49
CA THR A 25 -18.12 -3.29 16.91
C THR A 25 -17.58 -3.91 15.62
N ASP A 26 -17.91 -5.17 15.30
CA ASP A 26 -17.53 -5.82 14.05
C ASP A 26 -18.68 -5.76 13.03
N PRO A 27 -18.55 -4.99 11.94
CA PRO A 27 -19.51 -5.01 10.84
C PRO A 27 -19.72 -6.39 10.21
N GLY A 28 -18.71 -7.25 10.29
CA GLY A 28 -18.73 -8.62 9.79
C GLY A 28 -19.77 -9.48 10.49
N ASP A 29 -19.93 -9.34 11.81
CA ASP A 29 -20.90 -10.11 12.61
C ASP A 29 -22.34 -9.80 12.21
N TRP A 30 -22.67 -8.54 11.99
CA TRP A 30 -24.00 -8.12 11.52
C TRP A 30 -24.33 -8.62 10.12
N VAL A 31 -23.36 -8.56 9.22
CA VAL A 31 -23.51 -9.06 7.85
C VAL A 31 -23.57 -10.59 7.82
N GLY A 32 -22.77 -11.25 8.65
CA GLY A 32 -22.76 -12.71 8.82
C GLY A 32 -24.09 -13.20 9.33
N PHE A 33 -24.59 -12.63 10.44
CA PHE A 33 -25.91 -12.94 10.98
C PHE A 33 -27.04 -12.81 9.95
N ASP A 34 -27.03 -11.75 9.13
CA ASP A 34 -28.00 -11.58 8.04
C ASP A 34 -27.91 -12.69 6.99
N ILE A 35 -26.71 -13.11 6.63
CA ILE A 35 -26.48 -14.20 5.67
C ILE A 35 -26.92 -15.53 6.27
N ASP A 36 -26.57 -15.79 7.52
CA ASP A 36 -26.83 -17.04 8.23
C ASP A 36 -28.33 -17.27 8.41
N VAL A 37 -29.09 -16.24 8.80
CA VAL A 37 -30.57 -16.32 8.91
C VAL A 37 -31.22 -16.53 7.53
N ARG A 38 -30.66 -15.96 6.46
CA ARG A 38 -31.16 -16.17 5.08
C ARG A 38 -30.84 -17.57 4.56
N ALA A 39 -29.70 -18.13 4.95
CA ALA A 39 -29.25 -19.46 4.56
C ALA A 39 -29.93 -20.57 5.36
N ALA A 40 -30.29 -20.29 6.62
CA ALA A 40 -31.06 -21.19 7.46
C ALA A 40 -32.39 -21.52 6.78
N ARG A 41 -32.55 -22.78 6.36
CA ARG A 41 -33.82 -23.27 5.83
C ARG A 41 -34.83 -23.29 6.98
N TRP A 42 -35.83 -22.41 6.89
CA TRP A 42 -36.88 -22.23 7.88
C TRP A 42 -37.71 -23.51 8.14
N ALA A 43 -37.63 -24.50 7.24
CA ALA A 43 -38.29 -25.79 7.36
C ALA A 43 -37.39 -26.92 7.95
N ASP A 44 -36.06 -26.79 7.92
CA ASP A 44 -35.12 -27.86 8.34
C ASP A 44 -34.39 -27.56 9.67
N HIS A 45 -34.39 -26.30 10.14
CA HIS A 45 -33.69 -25.92 11.38
C HIS A 45 -34.66 -25.75 12.55
N ASP A 46 -34.70 -26.74 13.46
CA ASP A 46 -35.37 -26.69 14.78
C ASP A 46 -35.02 -25.42 15.59
N VAL A 47 -33.86 -24.83 15.31
CA VAL A 47 -33.32 -23.63 15.97
C VAL A 47 -34.26 -22.41 15.85
N LEU A 48 -34.96 -22.23 14.71
CA LEU A 48 -35.88 -21.09 14.51
C LEU A 48 -37.33 -21.41 14.89
N ALA A 49 -37.65 -22.68 15.16
CA ALA A 49 -39.02 -23.21 15.23
C ALA A 49 -39.87 -22.68 16.41
N GLY A 50 -39.29 -21.91 17.35
CA GLY A 50 -40.03 -21.30 18.47
C GLY A 50 -40.14 -19.77 18.46
N ARG A 51 -39.27 -19.06 17.73
CA ARG A 51 -39.17 -17.58 17.71
C ARG A 51 -39.27 -16.95 16.32
N GLY A 52 -39.27 -17.77 15.27
CA GLY A 52 -39.52 -17.48 13.85
C GLY A 52 -39.59 -16.00 13.41
N THR A 53 -40.70 -15.63 12.75
CA THR A 53 -40.94 -14.26 12.24
C THR A 53 -41.46 -13.30 13.32
N SER A 54 -41.74 -13.80 14.52
CA SER A 54 -42.15 -12.99 15.67
C SER A 54 -40.99 -12.19 16.24
N GLU A 55 -39.77 -12.74 16.23
CA GLU A 55 -38.54 -12.01 16.56
C GLU A 55 -38.18 -11.01 15.44
N PRO A 56 -38.20 -9.69 15.68
CA PRO A 56 -37.98 -8.70 14.62
C PRO A 56 -36.61 -8.82 13.93
N ALA A 57 -35.56 -9.23 14.66
CA ALA A 57 -34.23 -9.44 14.08
C ALA A 57 -34.22 -10.55 13.01
N PHE A 58 -34.89 -11.68 13.28
CA PHE A 58 -35.03 -12.77 12.32
C PHE A 58 -35.94 -12.39 11.15
N ALA A 59 -37.04 -11.69 11.44
CA ALA A 59 -37.95 -11.21 10.40
C ALA A 59 -37.26 -10.24 9.42
N LEU A 60 -36.42 -9.33 9.93
CA LEU A 60 -35.60 -8.43 9.09
C LEU A 60 -34.61 -9.19 8.23
N CYS A 61 -34.14 -10.38 8.62
CA CYS A 61 -33.21 -11.21 7.87
C CYS A 61 -33.89 -12.39 7.12
N HIS A 62 -35.22 -12.45 7.12
CA HIS A 62 -35.97 -13.52 6.46
C HIS A 62 -35.68 -13.59 4.96
N HIS A 63 -35.78 -14.76 4.33
CA HIS A 63 -35.52 -14.95 2.91
C HIS A 63 -36.58 -14.26 2.01
N ASP A 64 -37.86 -14.34 2.37
CA ASP A 64 -38.97 -13.59 1.76
C ASP A 64 -38.87 -12.08 2.08
N GLY A 65 -38.88 -11.25 1.04
CA GLY A 65 -38.84 -9.80 1.14
C GLY A 65 -40.09 -9.17 1.76
N ARG A 66 -41.27 -9.80 1.66
CA ARG A 66 -42.50 -9.27 2.28
C ARG A 66 -42.40 -9.27 3.81
N VAL A 67 -41.90 -10.36 4.37
CA VAL A 67 -41.63 -10.48 5.81
C VAL A 67 -40.63 -9.42 6.27
N ARG A 68 -39.56 -9.19 5.48
CA ARG A 68 -38.58 -8.12 5.79
C ARG A 68 -39.21 -6.73 5.74
N GLU A 69 -40.07 -6.47 4.77
CA GLU A 69 -40.76 -5.20 4.60
C GLU A 69 -41.67 -4.88 5.80
N GLU A 70 -42.50 -5.84 6.23
CA GLU A 70 -43.35 -5.70 7.41
C GLU A 70 -42.54 -5.52 8.71
N ALA A 71 -41.40 -6.21 8.82
CA ALA A 71 -40.54 -6.13 10.00
C ALA A 71 -39.89 -4.74 10.17
N LEU A 72 -39.72 -3.97 9.10
CA LEU A 72 -39.13 -2.62 9.18
C LEU A 72 -39.98 -1.65 10.00
N GLU A 73 -41.30 -1.83 10.06
CA GLU A 73 -42.17 -0.99 10.89
C GLU A 73 -41.90 -1.21 12.37
N ARG A 74 -41.70 -2.46 12.77
CA ARG A 74 -41.36 -2.83 14.16
C ARG A 74 -39.96 -2.33 14.54
N ALA A 75 -39.03 -2.34 13.58
CA ALA A 75 -37.66 -1.87 13.80
C ALA A 75 -37.56 -0.38 14.15
N ALA A 76 -38.55 0.43 13.76
CA ALA A 76 -38.54 1.87 14.04
C ALA A 76 -38.60 2.20 15.55
N ALA A 77 -39.12 1.28 16.37
CA ALA A 77 -39.24 1.45 17.82
C ALA A 77 -38.09 0.80 18.62
N LEU A 78 -37.16 0.11 17.95
CA LEU A 78 -36.14 -0.75 18.57
C LEU A 78 -34.74 -0.33 18.12
N PRO A 79 -34.03 0.53 18.90
CA PRO A 79 -32.70 1.05 18.55
C PRO A 79 -31.66 -0.03 18.25
N GLU A 80 -31.75 -1.18 18.91
CA GLU A 80 -30.87 -2.34 18.72
C GLU A 80 -30.95 -2.96 17.31
N LEU A 81 -32.01 -2.64 16.54
CA LEU A 81 -32.22 -3.14 15.18
C LEU A 81 -31.78 -2.16 14.09
N VAL A 82 -31.34 -0.95 14.46
CA VAL A 82 -30.82 0.04 13.51
C VAL A 82 -29.69 -0.52 12.62
N PRO A 83 -28.76 -1.35 13.13
CA PRO A 83 -27.78 -2.04 12.28
C PRO A 83 -28.41 -2.84 11.14
N LEU A 84 -29.49 -3.60 11.40
CA LEU A 84 -30.19 -4.36 10.38
C LEU A 84 -30.93 -3.45 9.39
N VAL A 85 -31.51 -2.33 9.86
CA VAL A 85 -32.09 -1.30 8.98
C VAL A 85 -31.03 -0.74 8.02
N VAL A 86 -29.81 -0.48 8.49
CA VAL A 86 -28.67 -0.07 7.63
C VAL A 86 -28.44 -1.09 6.52
N ILE A 87 -28.39 -2.40 6.84
CA ILE A 87 -28.21 -3.43 5.82
C ILE A 87 -29.40 -3.45 4.84
N ARG A 88 -30.63 -3.26 5.32
CA ARG A 88 -31.85 -3.20 4.47
C ARG A 88 -31.87 -2.00 3.52
N THR A 89 -31.18 -0.90 3.80
CA THR A 89 -31.06 0.21 2.82
C THR A 89 -30.37 -0.15 1.51
N ALA A 90 -29.72 -1.32 1.47
CA ALA A 90 -29.08 -1.92 0.30
C ALA A 90 -29.76 -3.24 -0.16
N ASP A 91 -30.99 -3.53 0.27
CA ASP A 91 -31.69 -4.77 -0.08
C ASP A 91 -31.94 -4.91 -1.59
N TRP A 92 -31.97 -6.15 -2.07
CA TRP A 92 -32.26 -6.47 -3.46
C TRP A 92 -33.72 -6.18 -3.83
N ALA A 93 -34.64 -6.41 -2.88
CA ALA A 93 -36.05 -6.11 -3.05
C ALA A 93 -36.27 -4.60 -2.93
N ALA A 94 -36.78 -3.98 -3.99
CA ALA A 94 -37.01 -2.54 -4.02
C ALA A 94 -37.96 -2.04 -2.90
N PRO A 95 -39.09 -2.71 -2.60
CA PRO A 95 -39.99 -2.26 -1.52
C PRO A 95 -39.30 -2.21 -0.15
N VAL A 96 -38.61 -3.28 0.24
CA VAL A 96 -37.81 -3.34 1.49
C VAL A 96 -36.79 -2.21 1.55
N ARG A 97 -36.06 -2.02 0.44
CA ARG A 97 -34.98 -1.04 0.38
C ARG A 97 -35.51 0.39 0.53
N GLU A 98 -36.55 0.77 -0.22
CA GLU A 98 -37.09 2.13 -0.13
C GLU A 98 -37.74 2.40 1.24
N ARG A 99 -38.38 1.39 1.86
CA ARG A 99 -38.90 1.50 3.23
C ARG A 99 -37.78 1.72 4.25
N ALA A 100 -36.70 0.94 4.18
CA ALA A 100 -35.54 1.11 5.06
C ALA A 100 -34.87 2.47 4.87
N ARG A 101 -34.78 2.96 3.63
CA ARG A 101 -34.23 4.29 3.31
C ARG A 101 -35.07 5.43 3.88
N ALA A 102 -36.40 5.28 3.93
CA ALA A 102 -37.28 6.26 4.56
C ALA A 102 -37.12 6.28 6.10
N LEU A 103 -36.83 5.13 6.71
CA LEU A 103 -36.68 5.00 8.16
C LEU A 103 -35.31 5.41 8.69
N LEU A 104 -34.25 5.24 7.89
CA LEU A 104 -32.88 5.45 8.37
C LEU A 104 -32.59 6.88 8.87
N PRO A 105 -32.98 7.97 8.18
CA PRO A 105 -32.66 9.33 8.63
C PRO A 105 -33.13 9.68 10.06
N PRO A 106 -34.42 9.49 10.43
CA PRO A 106 -34.85 9.77 11.80
C PRO A 106 -34.22 8.83 12.84
N LEU A 107 -33.95 7.57 12.49
CA LEU A 107 -33.26 6.62 13.38
C LEU A 107 -31.83 7.08 13.68
N LEU A 108 -31.08 7.51 12.66
CA LEU A 108 -29.74 8.06 12.85
C LEU A 108 -29.75 9.34 13.68
N ALA A 109 -30.74 10.22 13.48
CA ALA A 109 -30.87 11.46 14.24
C ALA A 109 -31.19 11.22 15.73
N ALA A 110 -31.88 10.12 16.06
CA ALA A 110 -32.17 9.71 17.43
C ALA A 110 -31.04 8.89 18.08
N THR A 111 -30.01 8.50 17.32
CA THR A 111 -28.90 7.67 17.81
C THR A 111 -27.91 8.51 18.61
N ALA A 112 -27.54 8.05 19.81
CA ALA A 112 -26.53 8.72 20.63
C ALA A 112 -25.15 8.74 19.92
N PRO A 113 -24.34 9.79 20.11
CA PRO A 113 -23.02 9.93 19.48
C PRO A 113 -22.10 8.71 19.62
N GLU A 114 -22.08 8.07 20.79
CA GLU A 114 -21.26 6.89 21.08
C GLU A 114 -21.71 5.68 20.26
N ALA A 115 -23.02 5.50 20.09
CA ALA A 115 -23.61 4.42 19.31
C ALA A 115 -23.41 4.62 17.79
N LEU A 116 -23.11 5.85 17.34
CA LEU A 116 -22.78 6.11 15.94
C LEU A 116 -21.41 5.52 15.54
N VAL A 117 -20.51 5.24 16.48
CA VAL A 117 -19.17 4.68 16.17
C VAL A 117 -19.27 3.31 15.49
N PRO A 118 -19.81 2.25 16.15
CA PRO A 118 -19.99 0.95 15.51
C PRO A 118 -20.90 1.02 14.28
N LEU A 119 -21.93 1.87 14.33
CA LEU A 119 -22.86 2.03 13.20
C LEU A 119 -22.18 2.63 11.97
N THR A 120 -21.25 3.57 12.15
CA THR A 120 -20.46 4.14 11.06
C THR A 120 -19.59 3.08 10.40
N ALA A 121 -18.93 2.23 11.19
CA ALA A 121 -18.15 1.11 10.66
C ALA A 121 -19.03 0.19 9.79
N LEU A 122 -20.24 -0.13 10.24
CA LEU A 122 -21.21 -0.92 9.46
C LEU A 122 -21.67 -0.20 8.19
N VAL A 123 -22.03 1.08 8.28
CA VAL A 123 -22.43 1.89 7.11
C VAL A 123 -21.33 1.91 6.05
N LEU A 124 -20.08 2.14 6.46
CA LEU A 124 -18.92 2.14 5.55
C LEU A 124 -18.65 0.75 4.96
N HIS A 125 -18.89 -0.31 5.73
CA HIS A 125 -18.80 -1.68 5.24
C HIS A 125 -19.86 -1.97 4.17
N VAL A 126 -21.13 -1.63 4.44
CA VAL A 126 -22.26 -1.82 3.53
C VAL A 126 -22.14 -0.97 2.27
N ALA A 127 -21.55 0.23 2.35
CA ALA A 127 -21.34 1.13 1.23
C ALA A 127 -20.46 0.54 0.09
N ARG A 128 -19.78 -0.58 0.34
CA ARG A 128 -19.02 -1.33 -0.68
C ARG A 128 -19.92 -2.18 -1.60
N ARG A 129 -21.19 -2.40 -1.23
CA ARG A 129 -22.18 -3.11 -2.04
C ARG A 129 -22.72 -2.18 -3.14
N GLU A 130 -23.16 -2.75 -4.25
CA GLU A 130 -23.71 -2.03 -5.42
C GLU A 130 -24.80 -1.00 -5.05
N ARG A 131 -25.64 -1.31 -4.03
CA ARG A 131 -26.78 -0.49 -3.58
C ARG A 131 -26.54 0.22 -2.24
N GLY A 132 -25.31 0.20 -1.72
CA GLY A 132 -24.98 0.62 -0.36
C GLY A 132 -24.70 2.11 -0.14
N ALA A 133 -24.69 2.93 -1.20
CA ALA A 133 -24.30 4.34 -1.10
C ALA A 133 -25.24 5.17 -0.20
N PHE A 134 -26.55 4.86 -0.19
CA PHE A 134 -27.55 5.67 0.51
C PHE A 134 -27.23 5.86 1.99
N ALA A 135 -26.99 4.78 2.75
CA ALA A 135 -26.73 4.89 4.18
C ALA A 135 -25.50 5.74 4.50
N ARG A 136 -24.46 5.64 3.67
CA ARG A 136 -23.25 6.48 3.79
C ARG A 136 -23.58 7.94 3.55
N ASP A 137 -24.36 8.26 2.54
CA ASP A 137 -24.71 9.63 2.20
C ASP A 137 -25.62 10.26 3.27
N THR A 138 -26.57 9.48 3.81
CA THR A 138 -27.42 9.89 4.95
C THR A 138 -26.59 10.15 6.20
N LEU A 139 -25.69 9.21 6.56
CA LEU A 139 -24.79 9.39 7.71
C LEU A 139 -23.89 10.61 7.52
N ALA A 140 -23.35 10.81 6.31
CA ALA A 140 -22.52 11.98 6.01
C ALA A 140 -23.32 13.28 6.13
N ALA A 141 -24.60 13.30 5.75
CA ALA A 141 -25.47 14.45 5.95
C ALA A 141 -25.67 14.76 7.44
N LEU A 142 -25.95 13.74 8.27
CA LEU A 142 -26.08 13.90 9.72
C LEU A 142 -24.78 14.44 10.34
N VAL A 143 -23.65 13.81 10.03
CA VAL A 143 -22.35 14.21 10.58
C VAL A 143 -21.94 15.60 10.10
N ARG A 144 -22.36 16.02 8.89
CA ARG A 144 -22.16 17.38 8.41
C ARG A 144 -23.02 18.42 9.13
N SER A 145 -24.13 18.04 9.77
CA SER A 145 -24.94 18.97 10.58
C SER A 145 -24.65 18.89 12.08
N ALA A 146 -23.96 17.85 12.54
CA ALA A 146 -23.64 17.62 13.96
C ALA A 146 -22.75 18.72 14.56
N ALA A 147 -22.82 18.91 15.89
CA ALA A 147 -21.86 19.74 16.61
C ALA A 147 -20.52 19.01 16.76
N LEU A 148 -19.43 19.73 17.08
CA LEU A 148 -18.12 19.09 17.29
C LEU A 148 -18.17 18.09 18.45
N THR A 149 -18.88 18.39 19.53
CA THR A 149 -19.04 17.51 20.70
C THR A 149 -19.61 16.15 20.32
N ASP A 150 -20.60 16.11 19.43
CA ASP A 150 -21.22 14.87 18.95
C ASP A 150 -20.31 14.10 17.97
N LEU A 151 -19.32 14.78 17.39
CA LEU A 151 -18.35 14.19 16.47
C LEU A 151 -17.14 13.60 17.20
N GLU A 152 -16.88 14.00 18.45
CA GLU A 152 -15.72 13.55 19.24
C GLU A 152 -15.58 12.02 19.32
N PRO A 153 -16.63 11.23 19.60
CA PRO A 153 -16.51 9.77 19.66
C PRO A 153 -16.03 9.17 18.32
N LEU A 154 -16.48 9.72 17.20
CA LEU A 154 -16.11 9.27 15.87
C LEU A 154 -14.67 9.66 15.49
N LEU A 155 -14.19 10.81 15.97
CA LEU A 155 -12.78 11.22 15.81
C LEU A 155 -11.83 10.37 16.66
N ALA A 156 -12.29 9.89 17.82
CA ALA A 156 -11.52 9.03 18.71
C ALA A 156 -11.69 7.52 18.43
N ALA A 157 -12.59 7.13 17.52
CA ALA A 157 -12.92 5.75 17.23
C ALA A 157 -11.68 4.92 16.90
N GLU A 158 -11.58 3.67 17.37
CA GLU A 158 -10.48 2.76 17.04
C GLU A 158 -10.52 2.30 15.58
N ASP A 159 -11.73 2.08 15.04
CA ASP A 159 -11.94 1.74 13.64
C ASP A 159 -11.39 2.84 12.71
N ARG A 160 -10.46 2.44 11.83
CA ARG A 160 -9.77 3.35 10.92
C ARG A 160 -10.72 3.96 9.89
N GLY A 161 -11.73 3.22 9.45
CA GLY A 161 -12.72 3.71 8.48
C GLY A 161 -13.51 4.87 9.05
N THR A 162 -14.07 4.65 10.24
CA THR A 162 -14.84 5.62 11.02
C THR A 162 -14.03 6.86 11.33
N ARG A 163 -12.82 6.70 11.88
CA ARG A 163 -11.94 7.83 12.21
C ARG A 163 -11.58 8.66 10.99
N ARG A 164 -11.23 8.04 9.85
CA ARG A 164 -10.97 8.75 8.59
C ARG A 164 -12.20 9.51 8.08
N PHE A 165 -13.37 8.89 8.16
CA PHE A 165 -14.63 9.50 7.73
C PHE A 165 -14.95 10.76 8.56
N ALA A 166 -14.85 10.64 9.89
CA ALA A 166 -15.09 11.73 10.81
C ALA A 166 -14.10 12.89 10.63
N HIS A 167 -12.80 12.59 10.57
CA HIS A 167 -11.77 13.61 10.31
C HIS A 167 -11.96 14.28 8.95
N GLY A 168 -12.37 13.54 7.92
CA GLY A 168 -12.71 14.08 6.61
C GLY A 168 -13.75 15.21 6.70
N ILE A 169 -14.87 14.93 7.38
CA ILE A 169 -15.96 15.91 7.55
C ILE A 169 -15.54 17.05 8.49
N ALA A 170 -14.84 16.75 9.58
CA ALA A 170 -14.39 17.77 10.53
C ALA A 170 -13.45 18.79 9.87
N VAL A 171 -12.56 18.33 8.99
CA VAL A 171 -11.65 19.17 8.21
C VAL A 171 -12.40 19.97 7.14
N GLU A 172 -13.31 19.33 6.40
CA GLU A 172 -14.16 19.98 5.39
C GLU A 172 -14.93 21.17 5.99
N ARG A 173 -15.48 20.98 7.19
CA ARG A 173 -16.24 22.00 7.91
C ARG A 173 -15.41 22.98 8.73
N GLY A 174 -14.08 22.81 8.78
CA GLY A 174 -13.20 23.67 9.58
C GLY A 174 -13.49 23.62 11.10
N LEU A 175 -13.98 22.50 11.62
CA LEU A 175 -14.39 22.39 13.03
C LEU A 175 -13.20 22.29 14.00
N LEU A 176 -12.04 21.88 13.50
CA LEU A 176 -10.84 21.64 14.32
C LEU A 176 -9.88 22.82 14.20
N SER A 177 -9.38 23.31 15.34
CA SER A 177 -8.38 24.36 15.34
C SER A 177 -7.07 23.90 14.68
N PRO A 178 -6.28 24.79 14.06
CA PRO A 178 -4.99 24.44 13.47
C PRO A 178 -4.03 23.74 14.41
N VAL A 179 -4.01 24.13 15.69
CA VAL A 179 -3.18 23.51 16.74
C VAL A 179 -3.62 22.07 16.99
N ARG A 180 -4.93 21.82 17.07
CA ARG A 180 -5.47 20.46 17.24
C ARG A 180 -5.14 19.59 16.03
N LEU A 181 -5.32 20.12 14.82
CA LEU A 181 -4.99 19.45 13.57
C LEU A 181 -3.50 19.07 13.52
N ALA A 182 -2.59 19.97 13.90
CA ALA A 182 -1.14 19.69 13.93
C ALA A 182 -0.78 18.60 14.96
N ARG A 183 -1.40 18.61 16.14
CA ARG A 183 -1.22 17.56 17.16
C ARG A 183 -1.73 16.20 16.67
N THR A 184 -2.92 16.15 16.09
CA THR A 184 -3.46 14.93 15.48
C THR A 184 -2.54 14.44 14.35
N ALA A 185 -2.04 15.35 13.51
CA ALA A 185 -1.10 15.02 12.44
C ALA A 185 0.20 14.36 12.92
N ALA A 186 0.68 14.77 14.10
CA ALA A 186 1.90 14.25 14.69
C ALA A 186 1.70 12.92 15.43
N ALA A 187 0.51 12.70 16.03
CA ALA A 187 0.28 11.62 16.99
C ALA A 187 -0.61 10.47 16.51
N ASP A 188 -1.50 10.67 15.52
CA ASP A 188 -2.46 9.63 15.10
C ASP A 188 -1.74 8.39 14.55
N ALA A 189 -2.29 7.19 14.74
CA ALA A 189 -1.72 5.95 14.21
C ALA A 189 -1.97 5.75 12.70
N ASP A 190 -2.97 6.44 12.14
CA ASP A 190 -3.38 6.32 10.74
C ASP A 190 -2.74 7.40 9.87
N THR A 191 -1.86 6.98 8.96
CA THR A 191 -1.14 7.89 8.05
C THR A 191 -2.04 8.75 7.15
N VAL A 192 -3.28 8.33 6.87
CA VAL A 192 -4.25 9.12 6.10
C VAL A 192 -4.80 10.26 6.95
N VAL A 193 -5.17 9.97 8.20
CA VAL A 193 -5.62 10.99 9.17
C VAL A 193 -4.48 11.97 9.45
N GLN A 194 -3.26 11.45 9.65
CA GLN A 194 -2.07 12.27 9.86
C GLN A 194 -1.87 13.29 8.73
N HIS A 195 -1.88 12.83 7.47
CA HIS A 195 -1.66 13.71 6.32
C HIS A 195 -2.82 14.69 6.10
N LEU A 196 -4.06 14.23 6.23
CA LEU A 196 -5.24 15.07 6.12
C LEU A 196 -5.19 16.23 7.13
N CYS A 197 -4.88 15.92 8.40
CA CYS A 197 -4.80 16.94 9.45
C CYS A 197 -3.61 17.88 9.25
N ALA A 198 -2.46 17.39 8.75
CA ALA A 198 -1.31 18.23 8.46
C ALA A 198 -1.64 19.32 7.44
N GLU A 199 -2.20 18.93 6.29
CA GLU A 199 -2.60 19.87 5.23
C GLU A 199 -3.65 20.86 5.74
N ALA A 200 -4.67 20.36 6.44
CA ALA A 200 -5.73 21.18 7.00
C ALA A 200 -5.20 22.21 8.02
N ALA A 201 -4.23 21.84 8.86
CA ALA A 201 -3.62 22.75 9.83
C ALA A 201 -2.99 23.97 9.14
N LEU A 202 -2.40 23.78 7.94
CA LEU A 202 -1.74 24.85 7.20
C LEU A 202 -2.73 25.71 6.40
N VAL A 203 -3.79 25.09 5.88
CA VAL A 203 -4.86 25.77 5.14
C VAL A 203 -5.68 26.67 6.07
N HIS A 204 -6.09 26.15 7.23
CA HIS A 204 -7.02 26.81 8.15
C HIS A 204 -6.35 27.79 9.13
N ALA A 205 -5.02 27.89 9.14
CA ALA A 205 -4.31 28.85 9.98
C ALA A 205 -4.16 30.20 9.26
N ASP A 206 -4.69 31.29 9.82
CA ASP A 206 -4.42 32.65 9.32
C ASP A 206 -2.94 33.01 9.50
N ALA A 207 -2.41 32.77 10.70
CA ALA A 207 -0.99 32.84 11.04
C ALA A 207 -0.51 31.49 11.57
N VAL A 208 0.69 31.07 11.14
CA VAL A 208 1.27 29.78 11.54
C VAL A 208 2.35 30.04 12.60
N GLY A 209 2.00 29.78 13.86
CA GLY A 209 2.94 29.83 14.99
C GLY A 209 3.58 28.49 15.32
N ASP A 210 4.46 28.48 16.32
CA ASP A 210 5.21 27.30 16.78
C ASP A 210 4.32 26.12 17.16
N ALA A 211 3.17 26.39 17.80
CA ALA A 211 2.20 25.37 18.19
C ALA A 211 1.66 24.53 17.03
N VAL A 212 1.78 25.01 15.78
CA VAL A 212 1.47 24.25 14.55
C VAL A 212 2.74 23.71 13.90
N ILE A 213 3.82 24.50 13.84
CA ILE A 213 5.04 24.14 13.10
C ILE A 213 5.79 22.99 13.78
N GLU A 214 6.01 23.07 15.10
CA GLU A 214 6.86 22.11 15.81
C GLU A 214 6.32 20.67 15.77
N PRO A 215 5.01 20.40 16.00
CA PRO A 215 4.48 19.04 15.88
C PRO A 215 4.63 18.47 14.46
N LEU A 216 4.46 19.30 13.44
CA LEU A 216 4.58 18.87 12.05
C LEU A 216 6.03 18.54 11.70
N LEU A 217 6.98 19.42 12.06
CA LEU A 217 8.41 19.23 11.84
C LEU A 217 8.96 18.01 12.59
N GLY A 218 8.47 17.74 13.80
CA GLY A 218 8.88 16.62 14.64
C GLY A 218 8.30 15.26 14.21
N SER A 219 7.34 15.23 13.28
CA SER A 219 6.65 13.98 12.92
C SER A 219 7.59 12.93 12.34
N ARG A 220 7.37 11.65 12.65
CA ARG A 220 8.11 10.55 12.02
C ARG A 220 7.67 10.33 10.56
N GLN A 221 6.48 10.79 10.21
CA GLN A 221 5.88 10.61 8.90
C GLN A 221 6.39 11.68 7.91
N PRO A 222 7.05 11.29 6.81
CA PRO A 222 7.65 12.25 5.88
C PRO A 222 6.66 13.24 5.24
N GLY A 223 5.43 12.82 4.97
CA GLY A 223 4.40 13.71 4.43
C GLY A 223 4.04 14.83 5.40
N VAL A 224 3.89 14.51 6.69
CA VAL A 224 3.59 15.49 7.74
C VAL A 224 4.78 16.45 7.95
N ARG A 225 6.02 15.93 8.01
CA ARG A 225 7.21 16.79 8.07
C ARG A 225 7.34 17.72 6.88
N ALA A 226 7.01 17.26 5.67
CA ALA A 226 7.06 18.10 4.48
C ALA A 226 6.08 19.28 4.57
N VAL A 227 4.89 19.06 5.14
CA VAL A 227 3.94 20.15 5.44
C VAL A 227 4.53 21.10 6.48
N GLY A 228 5.14 20.58 7.56
CA GLY A 228 5.83 21.40 8.56
C GLY A 228 6.94 22.27 7.98
N VAL A 229 7.77 21.72 7.09
CA VAL A 229 8.82 22.48 6.40
C VAL A 229 8.19 23.56 5.52
N THR A 230 7.11 23.24 4.82
CA THR A 230 6.37 24.21 4.00
C THR A 230 5.74 25.31 4.86
N ALA A 231 5.33 25.00 6.09
CA ALA A 231 4.77 25.94 7.04
C ALA A 231 5.76 27.04 7.44
N LEU A 232 7.07 26.76 7.46
CA LEU A 232 8.12 27.76 7.69
C LEU A 232 8.06 28.92 6.70
N ARG A 233 7.66 28.67 5.43
CA ARG A 233 7.44 29.74 4.44
C ARG A 233 6.31 30.68 4.86
N LYS A 234 5.16 30.13 5.27
CA LYS A 234 4.00 30.92 5.68
C LYS A 234 4.29 31.75 6.93
N ALA A 235 5.20 31.27 7.79
CA ALA A 235 5.71 31.99 8.95
C ALA A 235 6.90 32.94 8.64
N GLY A 236 7.36 33.06 7.40
CA GLY A 236 8.52 33.89 7.02
C GLY A 236 9.89 33.35 7.47
N ARG A 237 9.93 32.16 8.09
CA ARG A 237 11.11 31.53 8.73
C ARG A 237 11.91 30.68 7.74
N HIS A 238 12.18 31.23 6.56
CA HIS A 238 12.77 30.47 5.44
C HIS A 238 14.12 29.81 5.80
N ALA A 239 14.97 30.50 6.57
CA ALA A 239 16.30 30.02 6.95
C ALA A 239 16.26 28.71 7.76
N GLU A 240 15.19 28.48 8.51
CA GLU A 240 15.02 27.27 9.33
C GLU A 240 14.74 26.02 8.51
N ALA A 241 14.51 26.14 7.20
CA ALA A 241 14.41 24.99 6.31
C ALA A 241 15.77 24.32 6.03
N ARG A 242 16.90 24.98 6.35
CA ARG A 242 18.25 24.48 6.04
C ARG A 242 18.57 23.07 6.57
N PRO A 243 18.27 22.70 7.83
CA PRO A 243 18.53 21.35 8.35
C PRO A 243 17.80 20.25 7.57
N TYR A 244 16.68 20.58 6.93
CA TYR A 244 15.85 19.63 6.17
C TYR A 244 16.37 19.36 4.76
N LEU A 245 17.42 20.06 4.31
CA LEU A 245 18.13 19.72 3.07
C LEU A 245 18.74 18.32 3.10
N THR A 246 19.03 17.79 4.29
CA THR A 246 19.60 16.46 4.48
C THR A 246 18.62 15.49 5.13
N ASP A 247 17.31 15.76 5.08
CA ASP A 247 16.29 14.79 5.52
C ASP A 247 16.37 13.52 4.68
N ARG A 248 16.02 12.38 5.29
CA ARG A 248 15.97 11.07 4.61
C ARG A 248 14.97 11.00 3.45
N SER A 249 13.90 11.78 3.53
CA SER A 249 12.85 11.82 2.53
C SER A 249 13.16 12.82 1.43
N GLY A 250 13.13 12.37 0.18
CA GLY A 250 13.25 13.26 -0.98
C GLY A 250 12.15 14.33 -1.06
N LEU A 251 10.94 14.02 -0.56
CA LEU A 251 9.85 15.00 -0.49
C LEU A 251 10.18 16.14 0.49
N VAL A 252 10.70 15.82 1.67
CA VAL A 252 11.07 16.81 2.68
C VAL A 252 12.22 17.68 2.18
N ARG A 253 13.25 17.07 1.56
CA ARG A 253 14.34 17.83 0.92
C ARG A 253 13.83 18.75 -0.19
N ALA A 254 12.87 18.30 -1.01
CA ALA A 254 12.26 19.12 -2.05
C ALA A 254 11.52 20.34 -1.48
N CYS A 255 10.73 20.14 -0.41
CA CYS A 255 10.09 21.23 0.32
C CYS A 255 11.11 22.19 0.94
N ALA A 256 12.19 21.68 1.54
CA ALA A 256 13.25 22.50 2.10
C ALA A 256 13.92 23.39 1.04
N ARG A 257 14.27 22.81 -0.12
CA ARG A 257 14.79 23.56 -1.27
C ARG A 257 13.80 24.61 -1.76
N TYR A 258 12.52 24.27 -1.84
CA TYR A 258 11.48 25.22 -2.23
C TYR A 258 11.42 26.40 -1.25
N VAL A 259 11.33 26.13 0.05
CA VAL A 259 11.23 27.16 1.10
C VAL A 259 12.46 28.07 1.13
N LEU A 260 13.67 27.52 1.03
CA LEU A 260 14.90 28.33 0.98
C LEU A 260 14.90 29.29 -0.22
N ARG A 261 14.47 28.82 -1.40
CA ARG A 261 14.35 29.69 -2.58
C ARG A 261 13.33 30.80 -2.41
N GLN A 262 12.26 30.56 -1.67
CA GLN A 262 11.28 31.62 -1.35
C GLN A 262 11.91 32.70 -0.45
N GLY A 263 12.89 32.33 0.38
CA GLY A 263 13.72 33.26 1.15
C GLY A 263 14.96 33.79 0.43
N GLY A 264 15.08 33.57 -0.89
CA GLY A 264 16.20 34.05 -1.70
C GLY A 264 17.51 33.25 -1.58
N VAL A 265 17.51 32.09 -0.91
CA VAL A 265 18.69 31.23 -0.74
C VAL A 265 18.70 30.12 -1.78
N ASP A 266 19.76 30.03 -2.59
CA ASP A 266 19.98 28.90 -3.49
C ASP A 266 20.52 27.67 -2.71
N PRO A 267 19.83 26.51 -2.75
CA PRO A 267 20.31 25.30 -2.09
C PRO A 267 21.56 24.66 -2.71
N LEU A 268 21.87 24.91 -3.99
CA LEU A 268 22.96 24.20 -4.68
C LEU A 268 24.35 24.50 -4.07
N PRO A 269 24.74 25.77 -3.82
CA PRO A 269 25.98 26.08 -3.10
C PRO A 269 26.07 25.42 -1.72
N LEU A 270 24.95 25.29 -1.00
CA LEU A 270 24.92 24.64 0.31
C LEU A 270 25.23 23.15 0.21
N TYR A 271 24.66 22.44 -0.78
CA TYR A 271 24.99 21.04 -1.01
C TYR A 271 26.43 20.83 -1.47
N ARG A 272 26.95 21.72 -2.32
CA ARG A 272 28.36 21.69 -2.76
C ARG A 272 29.30 21.84 -1.56
N ALA A 273 29.02 22.80 -0.68
CA ALA A 273 29.80 23.00 0.54
C ALA A 273 29.76 21.77 1.46
N LEU A 274 28.59 21.15 1.64
CA LEU A 274 28.44 19.92 2.43
C LEU A 274 29.19 18.71 1.85
N CYS A 275 29.51 18.72 0.55
CA CYS A 275 30.18 17.60 -0.14
C CYS A 275 31.61 17.96 -0.58
N ALA A 276 32.15 19.10 -0.13
CA ALA A 276 33.42 19.63 -0.63
C ALA A 276 34.63 18.84 -0.11
N ASP A 277 34.59 18.40 1.15
CA ASP A 277 35.68 17.66 1.80
C ASP A 277 35.32 16.18 1.96
N PRO A 278 35.78 15.28 1.08
CA PRO A 278 35.49 13.85 1.19
C PRO A 278 36.18 13.16 2.37
N GLY A 279 37.08 13.84 3.08
CA GLY A 279 37.70 13.35 4.32
C GLY A 279 36.88 13.64 5.58
N ASP A 280 35.86 14.51 5.50
CA ASP A 280 35.05 14.90 6.67
C ASP A 280 34.07 13.79 7.09
N PRO A 281 34.27 13.11 8.24
CA PRO A 281 33.34 12.09 8.71
C PRO A 281 31.96 12.67 9.09
N GLY A 282 31.85 13.99 9.24
CA GLY A 282 30.65 14.73 9.60
C GLY A 282 29.65 14.97 8.45
N ILE A 283 29.96 14.57 7.21
CA ILE A 283 29.04 14.71 6.08
C ILE A 283 27.69 14.05 6.40
N PRO A 284 26.57 14.80 6.37
CA PRO A 284 25.25 14.22 6.56
C PRO A 284 24.98 13.17 5.48
N GLY A 285 24.59 11.96 5.88
CA GLY A 285 24.48 10.81 4.97
C GLY A 285 23.64 11.05 3.71
N TRP A 286 22.66 11.95 3.74
CA TRP A 286 21.77 12.29 2.61
C TRP A 286 22.21 13.50 1.79
N ALA A 287 23.26 14.22 2.19
CA ALA A 287 23.79 15.36 1.45
C ALA A 287 24.21 15.00 0.00
N PRO A 288 24.88 13.86 -0.28
CA PRO A 288 25.30 13.53 -1.64
C PRO A 288 24.11 13.34 -2.61
N LEU A 289 23.03 12.72 -2.14
CA LEU A 289 21.82 12.58 -2.96
C LEU A 289 21.09 13.92 -3.10
N GLY A 290 21.09 14.76 -2.06
CA GLY A 290 20.55 16.12 -2.13
C GLY A 290 21.28 17.00 -3.15
N LEU A 291 22.61 16.88 -3.24
CA LEU A 291 23.42 17.52 -4.28
C LEU A 291 22.96 17.08 -5.67
N ALA A 292 22.83 15.78 -5.90
CA ALA A 292 22.40 15.25 -7.19
C ALA A 292 20.96 15.67 -7.60
N GLU A 293 20.07 15.88 -6.63
CA GLU A 293 18.70 16.36 -6.88
C GLU A 293 18.62 17.83 -7.29
N CYS A 294 19.67 18.61 -7.02
CA CYS A 294 19.71 20.05 -7.25
C CYS A 294 20.75 20.49 -8.29
N GLY A 295 21.84 19.73 -8.41
CA GLY A 295 22.97 20.01 -9.28
C GLY A 295 22.86 19.40 -10.67
N GLY A 296 23.97 19.46 -11.40
CA GLY A 296 24.11 18.93 -12.74
C GLY A 296 25.29 17.96 -12.87
N SER A 297 25.62 17.57 -14.09
CA SER A 297 26.65 16.57 -14.34
C SER A 297 28.03 16.91 -13.80
N ALA A 298 28.38 18.21 -13.72
CA ALA A 298 29.66 18.66 -13.16
C ALA A 298 29.80 18.30 -11.68
N ASP A 299 28.69 18.22 -10.94
CA ASP A 299 28.68 17.90 -9.51
C ASP A 299 29.04 16.43 -9.22
N ALA A 300 29.09 15.57 -10.25
CA ALA A 300 29.62 14.22 -10.12
C ALA A 300 31.09 14.20 -9.66
N ALA A 301 31.86 15.27 -9.94
CA ALA A 301 33.23 15.42 -9.45
C ALA A 301 33.31 15.44 -7.91
N LEU A 302 32.28 15.96 -7.23
CA LEU A 302 32.17 15.95 -5.77
C LEU A 302 31.66 14.61 -5.23
N LEU A 303 30.85 13.88 -6.00
CA LEU A 303 30.28 12.59 -5.56
C LEU A 303 31.25 11.43 -5.69
N TRP A 304 32.13 11.45 -6.69
CA TRP A 304 33.04 10.34 -6.95
C TRP A 304 34.00 10.03 -5.80
N PRO A 305 34.64 11.01 -5.13
CA PRO A 305 35.44 10.74 -3.93
C PRO A 305 34.61 10.12 -2.79
N LEU A 306 33.34 10.51 -2.67
CA LEU A 306 32.45 10.06 -1.59
C LEU A 306 32.02 8.60 -1.69
N VAL A 307 32.24 7.92 -2.83
CA VAL A 307 31.98 6.47 -2.94
C VAL A 307 32.95 5.64 -2.08
N GLY A 308 34.08 6.22 -1.66
CA GLY A 308 35.06 5.61 -0.74
C GLY A 308 34.96 6.12 0.70
N HIS A 309 33.94 6.93 1.03
CA HIS A 309 33.81 7.59 2.33
C HIS A 309 33.70 6.58 3.50
N PRO A 310 34.26 6.85 4.69
CA PRO A 310 34.20 5.91 5.83
C PRO A 310 32.76 5.60 6.27
N VAL A 311 31.87 6.58 6.23
CA VAL A 311 30.44 6.42 6.60
C VAL A 311 29.65 5.75 5.47
N PRO A 312 29.03 4.56 5.69
CA PRO A 312 28.32 3.82 4.65
C PRO A 312 27.12 4.55 4.05
N ALA A 313 26.42 5.36 4.84
CA ALA A 313 25.29 6.14 4.37
C ALA A 313 25.72 7.14 3.26
N VAL A 314 26.87 7.80 3.45
CA VAL A 314 27.44 8.73 2.47
C VAL A 314 27.81 7.99 1.19
N ARG A 315 28.51 6.85 1.28
CA ARG A 315 28.84 6.01 0.10
C ARG A 315 27.59 5.62 -0.69
N ALA A 316 26.58 5.09 0.00
CA ALA A 316 25.35 4.64 -0.65
C ALA A 316 24.62 5.79 -1.35
N ARG A 317 24.57 6.97 -0.73
CA ARG A 317 23.92 8.15 -1.33
C ARG A 317 24.76 8.81 -2.42
N ALA A 318 26.09 8.70 -2.38
CA ALA A 318 26.97 9.12 -3.47
C ALA A 318 26.72 8.27 -4.73
N VAL A 319 26.64 6.94 -4.58
CA VAL A 319 26.28 6.02 -5.67
C VAL A 319 24.89 6.34 -6.23
N ALA A 320 23.91 6.56 -5.36
CA ALA A 320 22.56 6.97 -5.77
C ALA A 320 22.58 8.32 -6.52
N GLY A 321 23.37 9.28 -6.04
CA GLY A 321 23.53 10.59 -6.67
C GLY A 321 24.18 10.51 -8.05
N LEU A 322 25.25 9.72 -8.22
CA LEU A 322 25.88 9.46 -9.51
C LEU A 322 24.89 8.87 -10.52
N ARG A 323 24.03 7.95 -10.08
CA ARG A 323 22.93 7.43 -10.91
C ARG A 323 21.91 8.51 -11.28
N VAL A 324 21.53 9.38 -10.35
CA VAL A 324 20.58 10.48 -10.62
C VAL A 324 21.15 11.48 -11.64
N LEU A 325 22.46 11.74 -11.59
CA LEU A 325 23.14 12.63 -12.53
C LEU A 325 23.46 11.98 -13.88
N ASP A 326 23.12 10.70 -14.08
CA ASP A 326 23.53 9.90 -15.24
C ASP A 326 25.06 9.88 -15.44
N ARG A 327 25.78 9.76 -14.32
CA ARG A 327 27.26 9.70 -14.25
C ARG A 327 27.76 8.45 -13.53
N ALA A 328 26.94 7.39 -13.51
CA ALA A 328 27.35 6.10 -13.01
C ALA A 328 28.33 5.44 -14.00
N ASP A 329 29.53 5.11 -13.52
CA ASP A 329 30.53 4.35 -14.28
C ASP A 329 30.51 2.89 -13.83
N THR A 330 30.29 1.97 -14.78
CA THR A 330 30.11 0.54 -14.48
C THR A 330 31.36 -0.08 -13.87
N GLU A 331 32.55 0.22 -14.40
CA GLU A 331 33.79 -0.38 -13.93
C GLU A 331 34.17 0.15 -12.55
N ARG A 332 33.99 1.46 -12.31
CA ARG A 332 34.29 2.09 -11.02
C ARG A 332 33.32 1.70 -9.91
N LEU A 333 32.05 1.44 -10.25
CA LEU A 333 31.05 1.04 -9.27
C LEU A 333 31.05 -0.47 -9.00
N ARG A 334 31.57 -1.29 -9.92
CA ARG A 334 31.60 -2.76 -9.78
C ARG A 334 32.17 -3.24 -8.43
N PRO A 335 33.29 -2.73 -7.89
CA PRO A 335 33.82 -3.18 -6.60
C PRO A 335 32.86 -2.95 -5.42
N LEU A 336 31.99 -1.94 -5.48
CA LEU A 336 31.05 -1.60 -4.40
C LEU A 336 29.91 -2.62 -4.23
N LEU A 337 29.79 -3.60 -5.13
CA LEU A 337 28.91 -4.75 -4.92
C LEU A 337 29.34 -5.59 -3.72
N ASP A 338 30.65 -5.61 -3.43
CA ASP A 338 31.26 -6.33 -2.32
C ASP A 338 31.42 -5.44 -1.07
N ASP A 339 30.83 -4.24 -1.05
CA ASP A 339 30.86 -3.36 0.11
C ASP A 339 30.25 -4.08 1.34
N PRO A 340 30.87 -3.98 2.53
CA PRO A 340 30.38 -4.63 3.73
C PRO A 340 28.99 -4.14 4.15
N ALA A 341 28.60 -2.91 3.76
CA ALA A 341 27.31 -2.34 4.10
C ALA A 341 26.24 -2.69 3.03
N PRO A 342 25.13 -3.35 3.42
CA PRO A 342 24.07 -3.75 2.49
C PRO A 342 23.44 -2.59 1.72
N ALA A 343 23.45 -1.37 2.28
CA ALA A 343 22.90 -0.18 1.63
C ALA A 343 23.71 0.25 0.40
N VAL A 344 25.03 0.11 0.45
CA VAL A 344 25.92 0.48 -0.66
C VAL A 344 25.77 -0.53 -1.80
N ALA A 345 25.81 -1.83 -1.49
CA ALA A 345 25.58 -2.88 -2.48
C ALA A 345 24.22 -2.72 -3.19
N ARG A 346 23.16 -2.37 -2.43
CA ARG A 346 21.82 -2.14 -3.00
C ARG A 346 21.78 -0.97 -3.98
N GLU A 347 22.35 0.18 -3.61
CA GLU A 347 22.40 1.35 -4.52
C GLU A 347 23.30 1.10 -5.72
N THR A 348 24.38 0.34 -5.54
CA THR A 348 25.28 -0.10 -6.61
C THR A 348 24.54 -0.97 -7.61
N VAL A 349 23.77 -1.97 -7.15
CA VAL A 349 22.92 -2.76 -8.05
C VAL A 349 21.93 -1.87 -8.81
N SER A 350 21.28 -0.92 -8.13
CA SER A 350 20.40 0.04 -8.80
C SER A 350 21.10 0.87 -9.87
N ALA A 351 22.36 1.25 -9.67
CA ALA A 351 23.19 1.96 -10.66
C ALA A 351 23.64 1.08 -11.83
N LEU A 352 23.91 -0.20 -11.57
CA LEU A 352 24.44 -1.13 -12.57
C LEU A 352 23.36 -1.88 -13.36
N LEU A 353 22.12 -1.94 -12.87
CA LEU A 353 21.00 -2.65 -13.51
C LEU A 353 20.84 -2.31 -15.01
N PRO A 354 20.87 -1.04 -15.44
CA PRO A 354 20.76 -0.69 -16.86
C PRO A 354 21.90 -1.26 -17.72
N SER A 355 23.06 -1.54 -17.12
CA SER A 355 24.24 -2.09 -17.78
C SER A 355 24.54 -3.54 -17.37
N ALA A 356 23.56 -4.28 -16.82
CA ALA A 356 23.78 -5.61 -16.28
C ALA A 356 24.39 -6.60 -17.30
N ARG A 357 24.04 -6.47 -18.59
CA ARG A 357 24.60 -7.31 -19.66
C ARG A 357 26.10 -7.09 -19.90
N ARG A 358 26.63 -5.89 -19.57
CA ARG A 358 28.05 -5.53 -19.71
C ARG A 358 28.94 -6.05 -18.56
N LEU A 359 28.33 -6.51 -17.47
CA LEU A 359 29.09 -7.03 -16.34
C LEU A 359 29.60 -8.45 -16.64
N PRO A 360 30.83 -8.80 -16.22
CA PRO A 360 31.36 -10.15 -16.42
C PRO A 360 30.53 -11.17 -15.65
N GLU A 361 30.02 -12.16 -16.36
CA GLU A 361 29.11 -13.17 -15.83
C GLU A 361 29.74 -14.02 -14.74
N GLU A 362 30.92 -14.58 -15.01
CA GLU A 362 31.66 -15.43 -14.06
C GLU A 362 32.00 -14.67 -12.77
N TRP A 363 32.25 -13.36 -12.90
CA TRP A 363 32.50 -12.50 -11.74
C TRP A 363 31.24 -12.39 -10.86
N LEU A 364 30.06 -12.19 -11.46
CA LEU A 364 28.79 -12.20 -10.73
C LEU A 364 28.46 -13.59 -10.16
N ALA A 365 28.69 -14.66 -10.93
CA ALA A 365 28.44 -16.03 -10.50
C ALA A 365 29.26 -16.42 -9.26
N ARG A 366 30.55 -16.02 -9.20
CA ARG A 366 31.40 -16.22 -8.00
C ARG A 366 30.87 -15.53 -6.74
N ARG A 367 30.00 -14.53 -6.87
CA ARG A 367 29.37 -13.82 -5.74
C ARG A 367 28.10 -14.49 -5.23
N LEU A 368 27.64 -15.55 -5.88
CA LEU A 368 26.59 -16.43 -5.37
C LEU A 368 27.14 -17.53 -4.44
N ASP A 369 28.44 -17.53 -4.15
CA ASP A 369 29.06 -18.50 -3.26
C ASP A 369 28.55 -18.35 -1.82
N ALA A 370 28.29 -19.47 -1.15
CA ALA A 370 27.73 -19.50 0.21
C ALA A 370 28.60 -18.75 1.23
N SER A 371 29.93 -18.70 1.01
CA SER A 371 30.88 -17.95 1.87
C SER A 371 30.69 -16.43 1.80
N ARG A 372 29.98 -15.91 0.80
CA ARG A 372 29.75 -14.47 0.63
C ARG A 372 28.60 -14.00 1.52
N PRO A 373 28.60 -12.74 1.98
CA PRO A 373 27.47 -12.19 2.72
C PRO A 373 26.14 -12.28 1.94
N VAL A 374 25.04 -12.49 2.67
CA VAL A 374 23.67 -12.62 2.12
C VAL A 374 23.32 -11.46 1.18
N HIS A 375 23.67 -10.22 1.54
CA HIS A 375 23.38 -9.05 0.72
C HIS A 375 24.17 -9.03 -0.60
N THR A 376 25.40 -9.52 -0.61
CA THR A 376 26.23 -9.65 -1.81
C THR A 376 25.66 -10.71 -2.74
N ARG A 377 25.26 -11.87 -2.22
CA ARG A 377 24.59 -12.92 -3.00
C ARG A 377 23.30 -12.41 -3.64
N ARG A 378 22.44 -11.74 -2.86
CA ARG A 378 21.21 -11.10 -3.35
C ARG A 378 21.48 -10.02 -4.41
N ALA A 379 22.53 -9.23 -4.23
CA ALA A 379 22.93 -8.20 -5.17
C ALA A 379 23.37 -8.80 -6.52
N ALA A 380 24.25 -9.80 -6.49
CA ALA A 380 24.72 -10.51 -7.67
C ALA A 380 23.58 -11.23 -8.39
N PHE A 381 22.71 -11.92 -7.64
CA PHE A 381 21.55 -12.61 -8.21
C PHE A 381 20.62 -11.65 -8.96
N ARG A 382 20.36 -10.47 -8.38
CA ARG A 382 19.52 -9.46 -9.03
C ARG A 382 20.09 -8.97 -10.36
N LEU A 383 21.42 -8.85 -10.48
CA LEU A 383 22.07 -8.47 -11.74
C LEU A 383 22.07 -9.62 -12.75
N LEU A 384 22.34 -10.86 -12.32
CA LEU A 384 22.27 -12.05 -13.19
C LEU A 384 20.85 -12.26 -13.75
N ARG A 385 19.83 -12.11 -12.89
CA ARG A 385 18.42 -12.16 -13.32
C ARG A 385 18.08 -11.07 -14.33
N ALA A 386 18.64 -9.87 -14.19
CA ALA A 386 18.41 -8.79 -15.14
C ALA A 386 19.07 -9.02 -16.52
N ARG A 387 20.07 -9.92 -16.62
CA ARG A 387 20.64 -10.33 -17.92
C ARG A 387 19.65 -11.20 -18.71
N GLY A 388 18.89 -12.04 -18.02
CA GLY A 388 17.93 -12.97 -18.61
C GLY A 388 18.59 -14.25 -19.13
N GLY A 389 17.85 -15.00 -19.94
CA GLY A 389 18.36 -16.20 -20.64
C GLY A 389 18.84 -17.31 -19.71
N VAL A 390 19.73 -18.16 -20.20
CA VAL A 390 20.29 -19.30 -19.44
C VAL A 390 21.07 -18.83 -18.21
N VAL A 391 21.66 -17.63 -18.24
CA VAL A 391 22.37 -17.03 -17.12
C VAL A 391 21.46 -16.84 -15.90
N GLN A 392 20.24 -16.35 -16.13
CA GLN A 392 19.23 -16.23 -15.07
C GLN A 392 18.86 -17.60 -14.50
N LEU A 393 18.63 -18.59 -15.37
CA LEU A 393 18.30 -19.95 -14.95
C LEU A 393 19.42 -20.54 -14.09
N ARG A 394 20.66 -20.54 -14.59
CA ARG A 394 21.84 -21.03 -13.87
C ARG A 394 21.99 -20.38 -12.49
N ALA A 395 21.81 -19.07 -12.42
CA ALA A 395 21.87 -18.33 -11.17
C ALA A 395 20.76 -18.73 -10.20
N ALA A 396 19.53 -18.94 -10.68
CA ALA A 396 18.39 -19.32 -9.85
C ALA A 396 18.52 -20.77 -9.36
N VAL A 397 18.89 -21.70 -10.23
CA VAL A 397 19.15 -23.11 -9.87
C VAL A 397 20.24 -23.22 -8.79
N ARG A 398 21.32 -22.43 -8.90
CA ARG A 398 22.38 -22.38 -7.89
C ARG A 398 21.88 -21.99 -6.50
N LEU A 399 20.82 -21.18 -6.42
CA LEU A 399 20.29 -20.65 -5.16
C LEU A 399 19.11 -21.45 -4.60
N LEU A 400 18.67 -22.52 -5.26
CA LEU A 400 17.59 -23.37 -4.77
C LEU A 400 17.90 -23.97 -3.39
N ASP A 401 19.17 -24.34 -3.21
CA ASP A 401 19.66 -25.00 -2.01
C ASP A 401 20.48 -24.04 -1.11
N ASP A 402 20.37 -22.72 -1.31
CA ASP A 402 21.09 -21.72 -0.50
C ASP A 402 20.74 -21.89 0.99
N GLU A 403 21.70 -21.78 1.91
CA GLU A 403 21.43 -21.94 3.35
C GLU A 403 20.45 -20.88 3.89
N ASP A 404 20.45 -19.68 3.32
CA ASP A 404 19.57 -18.59 3.73
C ASP A 404 18.16 -18.74 3.13
N PRO A 405 17.11 -18.91 3.96
CA PRO A 405 15.74 -19.10 3.48
C PRO A 405 15.20 -17.95 2.63
N SER A 406 15.66 -16.71 2.89
CA SER A 406 15.23 -15.52 2.15
C SER A 406 15.80 -15.49 0.73
N ILE A 407 16.93 -16.15 0.50
CA ILE A 407 17.53 -16.30 -0.83
C ILE A 407 16.85 -17.44 -1.59
N ARG A 408 16.64 -18.61 -0.94
CA ARG A 408 15.89 -19.73 -1.56
C ARG A 408 14.52 -19.30 -2.05
N ALA A 409 13.81 -18.49 -1.25
CA ALA A 409 12.49 -17.96 -1.60
C ALA A 409 12.47 -17.12 -2.89
N LEU A 410 13.62 -16.63 -3.37
CA LEU A 410 13.73 -15.90 -4.63
C LEU A 410 13.93 -16.82 -5.85
N ALA A 411 14.52 -17.99 -5.65
CA ALA A 411 14.92 -18.90 -6.73
C ALA A 411 13.72 -19.56 -7.41
N GLY A 412 12.85 -20.21 -6.64
CA GLY A 412 11.69 -20.95 -7.14
C GLY A 412 10.79 -20.12 -8.07
N PRO A 413 10.26 -18.97 -7.63
CA PRO A 413 9.45 -18.10 -8.50
C PRO A 413 10.21 -17.61 -9.74
N THR A 414 11.52 -17.38 -9.64
CA THR A 414 12.34 -16.94 -10.78
C THR A 414 12.48 -18.04 -11.83
N ILE A 415 12.59 -19.30 -11.41
CA ILE A 415 12.63 -20.48 -12.29
C ILE A 415 11.26 -20.72 -12.92
N GLN A 416 10.18 -20.66 -12.14
CA GLN A 416 8.81 -20.85 -12.63
C GLN A 416 8.38 -19.78 -13.65
N GLN A 417 8.94 -18.57 -13.55
CA GLN A 417 8.71 -17.47 -14.48
C GLN A 417 9.78 -17.36 -15.57
N TRP A 418 10.75 -18.28 -15.61
CA TRP A 418 11.81 -18.24 -16.61
C TRP A 418 11.25 -18.58 -17.99
N ASP A 419 11.69 -17.83 -18.98
CA ASP A 419 11.31 -18.02 -20.37
C ASP A 419 12.56 -18.30 -21.22
N PRO A 420 12.57 -19.35 -22.05
CA PRO A 420 13.68 -19.64 -22.95
C PRO A 420 13.90 -18.48 -23.92
N PRO A 421 15.14 -17.98 -24.09
CA PRO A 421 15.41 -16.90 -25.01
C PRO A 421 15.20 -17.36 -26.46
N VAL A 422 14.47 -16.58 -27.25
CA VAL A 422 14.23 -16.86 -28.67
C VAL A 422 15.41 -16.34 -29.49
N GLY A 423 16.13 -17.23 -30.19
CA GLY A 423 17.21 -16.87 -31.11
C GLY A 423 18.56 -16.53 -30.47
N GLU A 424 18.75 -16.80 -29.16
CA GLU A 424 20.08 -16.79 -28.54
C GLU A 424 20.66 -18.23 -28.53
N ASP A 425 21.91 -18.38 -28.98
CA ASP A 425 22.63 -19.66 -28.90
C ASP A 425 22.82 -20.05 -27.43
N HIS A 426 22.23 -21.18 -27.05
CA HIS A 426 22.42 -21.82 -25.76
C HIS A 426 22.70 -23.30 -25.96
N ASP A 427 23.53 -23.88 -25.09
CA ASP A 427 23.78 -25.32 -25.09
C ASP A 427 22.54 -26.05 -24.54
N PRO A 428 21.82 -26.83 -25.38
CA PRO A 428 20.64 -27.56 -24.92
C PRO A 428 20.98 -28.58 -23.82
N THR A 429 22.21 -29.09 -23.80
CA THR A 429 22.69 -30.03 -22.77
C THR A 429 22.77 -29.36 -21.40
N GLU A 430 23.30 -28.15 -21.36
CA GLU A 430 23.36 -27.36 -20.14
C GLU A 430 21.95 -27.03 -19.63
N VAL A 431 21.06 -26.59 -20.52
CA VAL A 431 19.69 -26.25 -20.13
C VAL A 431 18.95 -27.48 -19.62
N ALA A 432 19.11 -28.64 -20.25
CA ALA A 432 18.55 -29.90 -19.77
C ALA A 432 19.00 -30.21 -18.33
N ALA A 433 20.31 -30.16 -18.06
CA ALA A 433 20.86 -30.42 -16.74
C ALA A 433 20.37 -29.43 -15.67
N LEU A 434 20.15 -28.17 -16.04
CA LEU A 434 19.57 -27.17 -15.13
C LEU A 434 18.08 -27.44 -14.85
N LEU A 435 17.31 -27.83 -15.86
CA LEU A 435 15.89 -28.16 -15.71
C LEU A 435 15.68 -29.45 -14.90
N ASP A 436 16.56 -30.45 -15.04
CA ASP A 436 16.54 -31.69 -14.24
C ASP A 436 16.60 -31.40 -12.74
N ARG A 437 17.38 -30.40 -12.32
CA ARG A 437 17.50 -29.99 -10.91
C ARG A 437 16.25 -29.30 -10.36
N CYS A 438 15.34 -28.88 -11.23
CA CYS A 438 14.18 -28.05 -10.89
C CYS A 438 12.84 -28.74 -11.14
N THR A 439 12.83 -30.04 -11.46
CA THR A 439 11.63 -30.83 -11.78
C THR A 439 10.53 -30.71 -10.72
N HIS A 440 10.90 -30.72 -9.44
CA HIS A 440 9.98 -30.56 -8.31
C HIS A 440 9.19 -29.24 -8.28
N LEU A 441 9.56 -28.23 -9.10
CA LEU A 441 8.87 -26.94 -9.19
C LEU A 441 7.77 -26.89 -10.25
N PHE A 442 7.64 -27.93 -11.07
CA PHE A 442 6.76 -27.96 -12.23
C PHE A 442 5.94 -29.25 -12.27
N SER A 443 4.80 -29.22 -12.97
CA SER A 443 4.15 -30.45 -13.41
C SER A 443 4.86 -31.03 -14.64
N ASP A 444 4.71 -32.33 -14.88
CA ASP A 444 5.30 -33.04 -16.00
C ASP A 444 4.97 -32.38 -17.36
N ASP A 445 3.73 -31.92 -17.54
CA ASP A 445 3.30 -31.23 -18.76
C ASP A 445 3.99 -29.88 -18.96
N VAL A 446 4.20 -29.12 -17.88
CA VAL A 446 4.90 -27.83 -17.96
C VAL A 446 6.38 -28.08 -18.27
N MET A 447 6.99 -29.08 -17.64
CA MET A 447 8.39 -29.44 -17.88
C MET A 447 8.64 -29.91 -19.32
N ARG A 448 7.76 -30.77 -19.85
CA ARG A 448 7.83 -31.26 -21.24
C ARG A 448 7.76 -30.10 -22.25
N ARG A 449 6.80 -29.18 -22.05
CA ARG A 449 6.69 -27.97 -22.88
C ARG A 449 7.94 -27.10 -22.79
N LEU A 450 8.50 -26.93 -21.59
CA LEU A 450 9.69 -26.11 -21.40
C LEU A 450 10.92 -26.70 -22.11
N ARG A 451 11.13 -28.02 -22.00
CA ARG A 451 12.21 -28.75 -22.71
C ARG A 451 12.10 -28.62 -24.23
N TRP A 452 10.90 -28.85 -24.75
CA TRP A 452 10.62 -28.70 -26.19
C TRP A 452 10.96 -27.28 -26.68
N ARG A 453 10.58 -26.23 -25.92
CA ARG A 453 10.90 -24.83 -26.25
C ARG A 453 12.39 -24.50 -26.17
N CYS A 454 13.18 -25.28 -25.44
CA CYS A 454 14.63 -25.12 -25.33
C CYS A 454 15.42 -25.99 -26.35
N GLY A 455 14.73 -26.69 -27.26
CA GLY A 455 15.39 -27.62 -28.18
C GLY A 455 16.04 -28.82 -27.47
N VAL A 456 15.64 -29.11 -26.24
CA VAL A 456 16.05 -30.30 -25.51
C VAL A 456 15.14 -31.43 -25.99
N GLU A 457 15.57 -32.15 -27.04
CA GLU A 457 14.87 -33.34 -27.49
C GLU A 457 14.94 -34.41 -26.39
N ASP A 458 13.79 -34.93 -25.98
CA ASP A 458 13.72 -36.12 -25.13
C ASP A 458 14.38 -37.27 -25.90
N ARG A 459 15.64 -37.58 -25.56
CA ARG A 459 16.26 -38.87 -25.88
C ARG A 459 15.59 -39.95 -25.01
N ASN A 460 14.32 -40.22 -25.29
CA ASN A 460 13.56 -41.44 -25.07
C ASN A 460 12.06 -41.08 -25.04
N GLU A 461 11.44 -41.09 -26.20
CA GLU A 461 10.31 -41.99 -26.51
C GLU A 461 9.81 -41.70 -27.93
N GLN A 462 10.19 -42.59 -28.85
CA GLN A 462 9.42 -42.78 -30.08
C GLN A 462 8.04 -43.33 -29.70
N ARG A 463 7.01 -42.71 -30.28
CA ARG A 463 5.58 -43.09 -30.33
C ARG A 463 4.75 -42.87 -29.06
N ALA A 464 3.95 -41.80 -29.07
CA ALA A 464 2.50 -41.92 -29.33
C ALA A 464 1.88 -40.54 -29.57
N GLU A 465 1.29 -40.40 -30.76
CA GLU A 465 0.11 -39.58 -31.10
C GLU A 465 -0.03 -38.18 -30.47
N ALA A 466 0.21 -37.17 -31.31
CA ALA A 466 -0.38 -35.85 -31.15
C ALA A 466 -1.91 -35.94 -31.30
N PRO A 467 -2.73 -35.41 -30.37
CA PRO A 467 -4.08 -35.02 -30.72
C PRO A 467 -4.05 -33.61 -31.35
N PRO A 468 -4.89 -33.35 -32.36
CA PRO A 468 -4.98 -32.02 -32.95
C PRO A 468 -5.69 -31.08 -31.97
N PHE A 469 -5.11 -29.92 -31.69
CA PHE A 469 -5.87 -28.83 -31.08
C PHE A 469 -6.53 -28.01 -32.18
N ASP A 470 -7.86 -28.12 -32.23
CA ASP A 470 -8.75 -27.16 -32.85
C ASP A 470 -8.58 -25.78 -32.17
N ASN A 471 -8.55 -24.77 -33.02
CA ASN A 471 -8.48 -23.37 -32.62
C ASN A 471 -9.88 -22.77 -32.69
N PRO A 472 -10.48 -22.27 -31.60
CA PRO A 472 -11.57 -21.33 -31.70
C PRO A 472 -11.08 -19.93 -31.31
N SER A 473 -10.92 -19.11 -32.34
CA SER A 473 -11.04 -17.66 -32.21
C SER A 473 -12.50 -17.30 -31.99
N HIS A 474 -12.81 -16.63 -30.88
CA HIS A 474 -13.90 -15.66 -30.60
C HIS A 474 -14.14 -15.71 -29.09
N GLY A 475 -13.86 -14.66 -28.31
CA GLY A 475 -14.51 -13.35 -28.41
C GLY A 475 -15.52 -13.25 -27.27
N THR A 476 -15.07 -12.85 -26.07
CA THR A 476 -15.95 -12.27 -25.05
C THR A 476 -15.21 -11.22 -24.24
N ASP A 477 -15.70 -10.00 -24.43
CA ASP A 477 -15.48 -8.80 -23.66
C ASP A 477 -15.87 -9.03 -22.19
N VAL A 478 -14.91 -8.91 -21.26
CA VAL A 478 -15.16 -8.99 -19.82
C VAL A 478 -14.34 -7.93 -19.09
N ARG A 479 -15.08 -6.94 -18.60
CA ARG A 479 -14.84 -6.07 -17.43
C ARG A 479 -14.05 -4.77 -17.64
N ALA A 480 -14.84 -3.77 -18.01
CA ALA A 480 -14.91 -2.55 -17.18
C ALA A 480 -15.28 -2.91 -15.73
N HIS A 481 -14.42 -2.56 -14.77
CA HIS A 481 -14.76 -1.98 -13.45
C HIS A 481 -13.48 -1.76 -12.64
N ARG A 482 -12.73 -0.71 -13.02
CA ARG A 482 -11.78 -0.04 -12.12
C ARG A 482 -12.30 1.36 -11.84
N ARG A 483 -12.82 1.56 -10.64
CA ARG A 483 -13.10 2.87 -10.04
C ARG A 483 -12.11 3.11 -8.87
N PRO A 484 -11.93 4.36 -8.41
CA PRO A 484 -10.64 5.05 -8.53
C PRO A 484 -10.01 5.38 -7.17
N TYR A 485 -8.69 5.17 -7.04
CA TYR A 485 -7.90 5.63 -5.89
C TYR A 485 -6.65 6.41 -6.34
N SER A 486 -6.78 7.24 -7.37
CA SER A 486 -5.61 7.87 -8.03
C SER A 486 -5.67 9.38 -8.21
N GLU A 487 -6.55 10.12 -7.52
CA GLU A 487 -6.53 11.60 -7.61
C GLU A 487 -5.62 12.29 -6.58
N LEU A 488 -5.40 11.69 -5.40
CA LEU A 488 -4.45 12.22 -4.40
C LEU A 488 -2.99 12.08 -4.86
N HIS A 489 -2.63 10.99 -5.54
CA HIS A 489 -1.30 10.81 -6.12
C HIS A 489 -1.08 11.64 -7.39
N ARG A 490 -2.15 11.99 -8.13
CA ARG A 490 -2.06 12.83 -9.33
C ARG A 490 -1.90 14.32 -9.05
N ARG A 491 -2.17 14.80 -7.82
CA ARG A 491 -1.83 16.19 -7.42
C ARG A 491 -0.36 16.34 -7.01
N ALA A 492 0.23 15.36 -6.31
CA ALA A 492 1.66 15.33 -6.03
C ALA A 492 2.52 15.22 -7.32
N ALA A 493 2.09 14.42 -8.29
CA ALA A 493 2.77 14.30 -9.59
C ALA A 493 2.62 15.56 -10.48
N ARG A 494 1.53 16.32 -10.34
CA ARG A 494 1.33 17.59 -11.08
C ARG A 494 2.15 18.74 -10.50
N PHE A 495 2.42 18.75 -9.19
CA PHE A 495 3.35 19.69 -8.57
C PHE A 495 4.80 19.47 -9.04
N LEU A 496 5.22 18.20 -9.16
CA LEU A 496 6.57 17.82 -9.62
C LEU A 496 6.81 18.07 -11.13
N ARG A 497 5.76 18.12 -11.96
CA ARG A 497 5.91 18.36 -13.42
C ARG A 497 5.90 19.82 -13.84
N ARG A 498 5.44 20.76 -13.01
CA ARG A 498 5.34 22.20 -13.36
C ARG A 498 6.63 23.01 -13.17
N HIS A 499 7.73 22.41 -12.71
CA HIS A 499 8.97 23.14 -12.40
C HIS A 499 10.22 22.48 -13.01
N ARG A 500 10.12 21.84 -14.18
CA ARG A 500 11.30 21.66 -15.03
C ARG A 500 11.67 23.03 -15.63
N PRO A 501 12.88 23.56 -15.40
CA PRO A 501 13.34 24.68 -16.19
C PRO A 501 13.44 24.24 -17.65
N THR A 502 12.87 25.05 -18.53
CA THR A 502 13.19 25.03 -19.96
C THR A 502 14.71 25.17 -20.09
N ARG A 503 15.34 24.22 -20.79
CA ARG A 503 16.75 24.31 -21.15
C ARG A 503 16.92 25.56 -22.03
N GLY A 504 17.56 26.58 -21.48
CA GLY A 504 18.40 27.53 -22.21
C GLY A 504 19.83 27.02 -22.14
#